data_AF-A0A0Q9U3I3-F1
#
_entry.id   AF-A0A0Q9U3I3-F1
#
_cell.length_a   1.000
_cell.length_b   1.000
_cell.length_c   1.000
_cell.angle_alpha   90.00
_cell.angle_beta   90.00
_cell.angle_gamma   90.00
#
_symmetry.space_group_name_H-M   'P 1'
#
loop_
_entity.id
_entity.type
_entity.pdbx_description
1 polymer ?
#
loop_
_entity_poly.entity_id
_entity_poly.type
_entity_poly.pdbx_seq_one_letter_code
_entity_poly.pdbx_strand_id
1 'polypeptide(L)'
;MRKNFSLPKGMMDELKSMGIELMVSVWPQIDRYSENFEEMRQKGYLIKAERGVQVAMMDWFPSSIYFDATNPKAREYVWSKCKKNYYDHGI
;
A
#
# COMPACT_ATOMS: atom_id res chain seq x y z
N MET A 1 11.88 9.44 5.34
CA MET A 1 13.10 8.86 4.75
C MET A 1 12.76 8.36 3.35
N ARG A 2 13.09 9.09 2.27
CA ARG A 2 12.93 8.64 0.87
C ARG A 2 14.32 8.31 0.35
N LYS A 3 14.77 7.05 0.47
CA LYS A 3 16.18 6.70 0.19
C LYS A 3 16.41 5.85 -1.06
N ASN A 4 15.40 5.15 -1.60
CA ASN A 4 15.67 4.16 -2.67
C ASN A 4 15.00 4.49 -4.01
N PHE A 5 13.83 5.15 -4.01
CA PHE A 5 13.13 5.53 -5.23
C PHE A 5 12.53 6.91 -5.04
N SER A 6 13.27 7.94 -5.41
CA SER A 6 12.80 9.32 -5.37
C SER A 6 11.88 9.60 -6.55
N LEU A 7 10.88 8.75 -6.85
CA LEU A 7 9.99 8.76 -8.04
C LEU A 7 10.34 9.89 -9.02
N PRO A 8 11.48 9.81 -9.72
CA PRO A 8 11.90 10.92 -10.54
C PRO A 8 11.03 10.75 -11.77
N LYS A 9 10.16 11.72 -12.02
CA LYS A 9 9.42 11.82 -13.28
C LYS A 9 10.29 11.42 -14.50
N GLY A 10 11.59 11.76 -14.45
CA GLY A 10 12.60 11.33 -15.42
C GLY A 10 12.73 9.82 -15.67
N MET A 11 12.62 8.94 -14.65
CA MET A 11 12.67 7.48 -14.85
C MET A 11 11.45 6.98 -15.65
N MET A 12 10.26 7.54 -15.37
CA MET A 12 9.06 7.17 -16.12
C MET A 12 9.07 7.75 -17.53
N ASP A 13 9.56 8.99 -17.70
CA ASP A 13 9.72 9.62 -19.01
C ASP A 13 10.71 8.82 -19.88
N GLU A 14 11.80 8.32 -19.30
CA GLU A 14 12.77 7.44 -19.97
C GLU A 14 12.11 6.13 -20.43
N LEU A 15 11.44 5.41 -19.53
CA LEU A 15 10.73 4.16 -19.87
C LEU A 15 9.68 4.37 -20.96
N LYS A 16 8.91 5.47 -20.88
CA LYS A 16 7.93 5.83 -21.92
C LYS A 16 8.59 6.13 -23.26
N SER A 17 9.74 6.79 -23.28
CA SER A 17 10.51 7.02 -24.52
C SER A 17 10.98 5.72 -25.19
N MET A 18 11.12 4.65 -24.40
CA MET A 18 11.46 3.30 -24.88
C MET A 18 10.24 2.45 -25.25
N GLY A 19 9.01 2.98 -25.08
CA GLY A 19 7.76 2.24 -25.28
C GLY A 19 7.48 1.19 -24.20
N ILE A 20 8.03 1.37 -22.99
CA ILE A 20 7.86 0.46 -21.85
C ILE A 20 6.88 1.07 -20.85
N GLU A 21 5.83 0.32 -20.52
CA GLU A 21 4.90 0.69 -19.45
C GLU A 21 5.34 0.09 -18.10
N LEU A 22 5.44 0.94 -17.08
CA LEU A 22 5.89 0.56 -15.74
C LEU A 22 4.71 0.02 -14.92
N MET A 23 4.86 -1.17 -14.35
CA MET A 23 3.92 -1.70 -13.36
C MET A 23 4.57 -1.74 -11.98
N VAL A 24 3.83 -1.33 -10.94
CA VAL A 24 4.26 -1.41 -9.54
C VAL A 24 3.54 -2.52 -8.80
N SER A 25 4.26 -3.21 -7.91
CA SER A 25 3.65 -4.20 -7.02
C SER A 25 2.97 -3.49 -5.86
N VAL A 26 1.65 -3.72 -5.69
CA VAL A 26 0.87 -3.23 -4.55
C VAL A 26 0.49 -4.42 -3.68
N TRP A 27 0.90 -4.37 -2.42
CA TRP A 27 0.69 -5.43 -1.45
C TRP A 27 -0.46 -5.06 -0.50
N PRO A 28 -1.40 -5.98 -0.19
CA PRO A 28 -2.54 -5.70 0.69
C PRO A 28 -2.17 -5.64 2.18
N GLN A 29 -0.93 -5.96 2.53
CA GLN A 29 -0.42 -5.95 3.90
C GLN A 29 -0.16 -4.53 4.38
N ILE A 30 -0.63 -4.23 5.59
CA ILE A 30 -0.35 -3.00 6.30
C ILE A 30 0.56 -3.32 7.47
N ASP A 31 1.79 -2.83 7.37
CA ASP A 31 2.81 -2.91 8.42
C ASP A 31 2.38 -2.07 9.64
N ARG A 32 2.50 -2.63 10.84
CA ARG A 32 2.19 -1.98 12.12
C ARG A 32 2.95 -0.68 12.38
N TYR A 33 4.14 -0.52 11.82
CA TYR A 33 4.95 0.68 11.96
C TYR A 33 4.73 1.68 10.82
N SER A 34 3.88 1.36 9.84
CA SER A 34 3.52 2.29 8.78
C SER A 34 2.60 3.39 9.29
N GLU A 35 2.70 4.58 8.68
CA GLU A 35 1.81 5.71 8.96
C GLU A 35 0.32 5.41 8.72
N ASN A 36 0.02 4.41 7.89
CA ASN A 36 -1.36 4.05 7.54
C ASN A 36 -2.01 3.14 8.59
N PHE A 37 -1.23 2.44 9.41
CA PHE A 37 -1.76 1.39 10.28
C PHE A 37 -2.75 1.94 11.31
N GLU A 38 -2.35 2.96 12.06
CA GLU A 38 -3.18 3.47 13.16
C GLU A 38 -4.48 4.10 12.64
N GLU A 39 -4.42 4.81 11.51
CA GLU A 39 -5.60 5.36 10.85
C GLU A 39 -6.56 4.25 10.39
N MET A 40 -6.05 3.23 9.70
CA MET A 40 -6.86 2.12 9.21
C MET A 40 -7.44 1.30 10.38
N ARG A 41 -6.70 1.15 11.48
CA ARG A 41 -7.16 0.48 12.70
C ARG A 41 -8.32 1.22 13.33
N GLN A 42 -8.20 2.54 13.52
CA GLN A 42 -9.25 3.38 14.11
C GLN A 42 -10.51 3.41 13.24
N LYS A 43 -10.35 3.40 11.91
CA LYS A 43 -11.47 3.39 10.96
C LYS A 43 -12.09 1.99 10.73
N GLY A 44 -11.51 0.94 11.30
CA GLY A 44 -11.99 -0.44 11.12
C GLY A 44 -11.80 -0.97 9.69
N TYR A 45 -10.72 -0.56 9.02
CA TYR A 45 -10.40 -0.95 7.64
C TYR A 45 -9.49 -2.18 7.55
N LEU A 46 -9.05 -2.73 8.68
CA LEU A 46 -8.20 -3.90 8.77
C LEU A 46 -9.07 -5.14 9.08
N ILE A 47 -8.66 -6.30 8.57
CA ILE A 47 -9.28 -7.57 8.99
C ILE A 47 -9.08 -7.77 10.49
N LYS A 48 -9.89 -8.64 11.11
CA LYS A 48 -9.78 -8.94 12.54
C LYS A 48 -9.45 -10.41 12.74
N ALA A 49 -8.51 -10.68 13.64
CA ALA A 49 -8.34 -12.01 14.19
C ALA A 49 -9.49 -12.29 15.17
N GLU A 50 -10.13 -13.45 15.05
CA GLU A 50 -11.19 -13.86 15.99
C GLU A 50 -10.64 -14.13 17.40
N ARG A 51 -9.39 -14.60 17.48
CA ARG A 51 -8.68 -14.90 18.73
C ARG A 51 -7.20 -14.53 18.59
N GLY A 52 -6.57 -14.16 19.70
CA GLY A 52 -5.14 -13.85 19.74
C GLY A 52 -4.79 -12.45 19.22
N VAL A 53 -3.52 -12.28 18.86
CA VAL A 53 -2.98 -10.98 18.42
C VAL A 53 -3.44 -10.67 16.99
N GLN A 54 -3.82 -9.42 16.71
CA GLN A 54 -4.18 -8.98 15.36
C GLN A 54 -2.97 -8.90 14.41
N VAL A 55 -2.48 -10.04 13.97
CA VAL A 55 -1.42 -10.22 12.95
C VAL A 55 -1.93 -11.26 11.96
N ALA A 56 -1.74 -11.01 10.66
CA ALA A 56 -2.04 -11.98 9.61
C ALA A 56 -0.77 -12.60 9.01
N MET A 57 0.33 -11.85 8.96
CA MET A 57 1.64 -12.34 8.55
C MET A 57 2.67 -12.03 9.63
N MET A 58 3.12 -13.08 10.31
CA MET A 58 4.02 -13.01 11.46
C MET A 58 5.50 -13.20 11.07
N ASP A 59 5.75 -13.96 10.00
CA ASP A 59 7.11 -14.31 9.54
C ASP A 59 7.71 -13.31 8.53
N TRP A 60 6.93 -12.32 8.09
CA TRP A 60 7.42 -11.26 7.21
C TRP A 60 7.77 -10.04 8.07
N PHE A 61 9.04 -9.62 8.06
CA PHE A 61 9.47 -8.44 8.80
C PHE A 61 9.03 -7.17 8.04
N PRO A 62 8.20 -6.28 8.62
CA PRO A 62 7.59 -6.32 9.96
C PRO A 62 6.19 -6.95 9.98
N SER A 63 5.76 -7.42 11.17
CA SER A 63 4.44 -8.03 11.37
C SER A 63 3.33 -7.14 10.80
N SER A 64 2.49 -7.71 9.95
CA SER A 64 1.49 -6.96 9.20
C SER A 64 0.10 -7.61 9.27
N ILE A 65 -0.91 -6.83 8.90
CA ILE A 65 -2.29 -7.27 8.80
C ILE A 65 -2.88 -6.80 7.47
N TYR A 66 -3.77 -7.59 6.89
CA TYR A 66 -4.43 -7.22 5.65
C TYR A 66 -5.47 -6.12 5.87
N PHE A 67 -5.62 -5.24 4.88
CA PHE A 67 -6.83 -4.45 4.79
C PHE A 67 -8.03 -5.35 4.45
N ASP A 68 -9.22 -4.96 4.90
CA ASP A 68 -10.45 -5.68 4.62
C ASP A 68 -11.01 -5.31 3.24
N ALA A 69 -10.72 -6.12 2.23
CA ALA A 69 -11.20 -5.90 0.87
C ALA A 69 -12.74 -6.03 0.72
N THR A 70 -13.43 -6.64 1.68
CA THR A 70 -14.89 -6.74 1.67
C THR A 70 -15.55 -5.42 2.09
N ASN A 71 -14.85 -4.62 2.89
CA ASN A 71 -15.29 -3.30 3.32
C ASN A 71 -15.11 -2.26 2.20
N PRO A 72 -16.20 -1.64 1.68
CA PRO A 72 -16.12 -0.67 0.60
C PRO A 72 -15.28 0.57 0.94
N LYS A 73 -15.30 1.02 2.21
CA LYS A 73 -14.53 2.19 2.65
C LYS A 73 -13.03 1.89 2.74
N ALA A 74 -12.67 0.65 3.07
CA ALA A 74 -11.28 0.21 3.07
C ALA A 74 -10.72 0.13 1.64
N ARG A 75 -11.52 -0.36 0.67
CA ARG A 75 -11.16 -0.35 -0.76
C ARG A 75 -10.91 1.07 -1.26
N GLU A 76 -11.82 2.00 -0.94
CA GLU A 76 -11.68 3.41 -1.32
C GLU A 76 -10.41 4.02 -0.71
N TYR A 77 -10.13 3.74 0.57
CA TYR A 77 -8.93 4.22 1.24
C TYR A 77 -7.65 3.75 0.55
N VAL A 78 -7.52 2.44 0.28
CA VAL A 78 -6.34 1.87 -0.39
C VAL A 78 -6.19 2.41 -1.81
N TRP A 79 -7.29 2.48 -2.57
CA TRP A 79 -7.27 3.07 -3.91
C TRP A 79 -6.85 4.53 -3.89
N SER A 80 -7.32 5.35 -2.93
CA SER A 80 -6.95 6.76 -2.84
C SER A 80 -5.43 6.95 -2.65
N LYS A 81 -4.78 6.06 -1.90
CA LYS A 81 -3.33 6.05 -1.70
C LYS A 81 -2.61 5.61 -2.98
N CYS A 82 -3.09 4.57 -3.66
CA CYS A 82 -2.52 4.13 -4.93
C CYS A 82 -2.66 5.20 -6.01
N LYS A 83 -3.82 5.86 -6.06
CA LYS A 83 -4.10 6.92 -7.01
C LYS A 83 -3.14 8.10 -6.82
N LYS A 84 -3.06 8.60 -5.59
CA LYS A 84 -2.21 9.75 -5.24
C LYS A 84 -0.72 9.47 -5.47
N ASN A 85 -0.24 8.27 -5.16
CA ASN A 85 1.19 7.96 -5.12
C ASN A 85 1.72 7.27 -6.39
N TYR A 86 0.86 6.69 -7.23
CA TYR A 86 1.26 5.98 -8.45
C TYR A 86 0.47 6.46 -9.68
N TYR A 87 -0.86 6.34 -9.66
CA TYR A 87 -1.68 6.61 -10.84
C TYR A 87 -1.58 8.05 -11.33
N ASP A 88 -1.64 9.03 -10.42
CA ASP A 88 -1.53 10.45 -10.75
C ASP A 88 -0.12 10.83 -11.25
N HIS A 89 0.85 9.93 -11.08
CA HIS A 89 2.20 10.05 -11.61
C HIS A 89 2.37 9.32 -12.97
N GLY A 90 1.34 8.63 -13.46
CA GLY A 90 1.32 8.01 -14.78
C GLY A 90 1.83 6.57 -14.83
N ILE A 91 1.74 5.87 -13.69
CA ILE A 91 1.80 4.40 -13.55
C ILE A 91 0.40 3.82 -13.73
#